data_AF-A0A9D1QWM6-F1
#
_entry.id   AF-A0A9D1QWM6-F1
#
_cell.length_a   1.000
_cell.length_b   1.000
_cell.length_c   1.000
_cell.angle_alpha   90.00
_cell.angle_beta   90.00
_cell.angle_gamma   90.00
#
_symmetry.space_group_name_H-M   'P 1'
#
loop_
_entity.id
_entity.type
_entity.pdbx_description
1 polymer ?
#
loop_
_entity_poly.entity_id
_entity_poly.type
_entity_poly.pdbx_seq_one_letter_code
_entity_poly.pdbx_strand_id
1 'polypeptide(L)'
;MTGRGSRSRIRRGDWGGWKGWKSALILALLPAAALAFASCAGRNPAQQEQPKTTEESRKEESPVSAPSSAAETPEEAAAKINNRAGATVTKLDSEVGSVYVPKVGWGYAHHPHIQFFKGRYYATFSQGRENEDDCGQRIMLSVSPDGLTWSEPVPLVDSVQGRDSELVLVNAGLYTDGTHLVAYYGSYEYRADTLRGPNLRPLEDAHRIDYAMHYVLTGDGEAWEKPVDMDIPFGCNYGPIPLQSGRLLMCGGTTYPYTDDPAGLDGFKTGTIDGEGAKRRGAKTITEGSFFQTDDGVIHMMLRSNTDYLWCAESTDDGVTWSDAYPTGFTDCKTKFQFGRLPDGRFFYVGSPIPGSGRNPLMLCLSENGADFSRQYILRNEPYEQQIEGLYKGGLYGYPSVTVANDALYVIYSKHKEAIEVTRVALASLAD
;
A
#
# COMPACT_ATOMS: atom_id res chain seq x y z
N MET A 1 -21.23 45.00 -41.67
CA MET A 1 -21.88 44.50 -42.89
C MET A 1 -21.62 43.00 -42.96
N THR A 2 -22.41 42.13 -42.34
CA THR A 2 -23.75 41.57 -42.69
C THR A 2 -23.77 40.55 -43.83
N GLY A 3 -24.23 39.34 -43.49
CA GLY A 3 -24.70 38.25 -44.39
C GLY A 3 -24.27 36.88 -43.86
N ARG A 4 -24.94 36.21 -42.90
CA ARG A 4 -26.26 35.52 -42.89
C ARG A 4 -26.49 34.51 -44.03
N GLY A 5 -26.58 33.23 -43.64
CA GLY A 5 -27.68 32.34 -44.02
C GLY A 5 -27.31 30.97 -44.61
N SER A 6 -27.52 29.88 -43.87
CA SER A 6 -28.68 29.00 -44.07
C SER A 6 -28.71 27.85 -43.07
N ARG A 7 -29.91 27.53 -42.58
CA ARG A 7 -30.27 26.40 -41.72
C ARG A 7 -30.77 25.26 -42.60
N SER A 8 -30.51 24.01 -42.22
CA SER A 8 -31.35 22.88 -42.60
C SER A 8 -31.76 22.09 -41.36
N ARG A 9 -33.02 21.65 -41.40
CA ARG A 9 -33.87 21.19 -40.31
C ARG A 9 -34.25 19.75 -40.69
N ILE A 10 -34.00 18.76 -39.84
CA ILE A 10 -34.53 17.40 -40.04
C ILE A 10 -35.40 17.00 -38.83
N ARG A 11 -36.45 16.27 -39.17
CA ARG A 11 -37.75 16.13 -38.52
C ARG A 11 -37.74 15.18 -37.33
N ARG A 12 -38.59 15.52 -36.34
CA ARG A 12 -39.18 14.57 -35.39
C ARG A 12 -40.29 13.78 -36.08
N GLY A 13 -40.36 12.48 -35.81
CA GLY A 13 -41.50 11.61 -36.12
C GLY A 13 -42.13 11.12 -34.82
N ASP A 14 -43.46 11.24 -34.74
CA ASP A 14 -44.37 10.80 -33.68
C ASP A 14 -44.66 9.28 -33.74
N TRP A 15 -45.60 8.86 -32.86
CA TRP A 15 -46.29 7.58 -32.65
C TRP A 15 -45.68 6.76 -31.50
N GLY A 16 -46.41 6.30 -30.49
CA GLY A 16 -47.84 6.19 -30.21
C GLY A 16 -47.97 5.26 -29.00
N GLY A 17 -48.85 5.57 -28.04
CA GLY A 17 -48.81 4.96 -26.71
C GLY A 17 -49.36 3.54 -26.59
N TRP A 18 -49.13 2.92 -25.42
CA TRP A 18 -50.12 2.02 -24.82
C TRP A 18 -49.98 1.87 -23.30
N LYS A 19 -51.17 1.96 -22.68
CA LYS A 19 -51.68 1.56 -21.37
C LYS A 19 -50.85 0.60 -20.49
N GLY A 20 -50.66 1.03 -19.25
CA GLY A 20 -51.17 0.36 -18.04
C GLY A 20 -50.42 -0.88 -17.51
N TRP A 21 -50.08 -0.85 -16.22
CA TRP A 21 -50.75 -1.63 -15.16
C TRP A 21 -50.23 -1.18 -13.79
N LYS A 22 -51.17 -0.89 -12.88
CA LYS A 22 -50.95 -0.79 -11.44
C LYS A 22 -51.01 -2.21 -10.88
N SER A 23 -50.07 -2.58 -10.01
CA SER A 23 -50.27 -3.66 -9.05
C SER A 23 -49.50 -3.34 -7.79
N ALA A 24 -50.25 -2.96 -6.76
CA ALA A 24 -49.85 -3.06 -5.36
C ALA A 24 -49.91 -4.53 -4.95
N LEU A 25 -49.05 -4.96 -4.02
CA LEU A 25 -49.32 -6.01 -3.02
C LEU A 25 -48.09 -6.07 -2.09
N ILE A 26 -48.20 -5.59 -0.85
CA ILE A 26 -48.47 -6.36 0.39
C ILE A 26 -47.19 -6.50 1.23
N LEU A 27 -47.18 -5.76 2.34
CA LEU A 27 -46.40 -6.05 3.54
C LEU A 27 -46.87 -7.40 4.11
N ALA A 28 -45.94 -8.31 4.39
CA ALA A 28 -46.15 -9.40 5.32
C ALA A 28 -45.02 -9.40 6.36
N LEU A 29 -45.45 -9.35 7.61
CA LEU A 29 -44.68 -9.34 8.85
C LEU A 29 -44.78 -10.73 9.51
N LEU A 30 -43.70 -11.14 10.20
CA LEU A 30 -43.60 -12.09 11.34
C LEU A 30 -43.53 -13.61 11.05
N PRO A 31 -43.08 -14.48 12.01
CA PRO A 31 -42.24 -14.27 13.21
C PRO A 31 -41.12 -15.32 13.43
N ALA A 32 -40.30 -15.10 14.46
CA ALA A 32 -39.43 -16.09 15.10
C ALA A 32 -40.21 -17.12 15.93
N ALA A 33 -39.71 -18.36 16.03
CA ALA A 33 -40.02 -19.28 17.13
C ALA A 33 -38.90 -20.33 17.34
N ALA A 34 -38.51 -20.48 18.60
CA ALA A 34 -37.61 -21.48 19.13
C ALA A 34 -38.31 -22.85 19.31
N LEU A 35 -37.53 -23.93 19.34
CA LEU A 35 -37.91 -25.16 20.04
C LEU A 35 -36.66 -25.94 20.48
N ALA A 36 -36.53 -26.05 21.81
CA ALA A 36 -35.68 -27.03 22.49
C ALA A 36 -36.43 -28.36 22.61
N PHE A 37 -35.72 -29.48 22.61
CA PHE A 37 -36.15 -30.71 23.26
C PHE A 37 -34.99 -31.40 23.97
N ALA A 38 -35.33 -31.92 25.14
CA ALA A 38 -34.45 -32.38 26.20
C ALA A 38 -34.08 -33.86 26.12
N SER A 39 -32.95 -34.15 26.79
CA SER A 39 -32.48 -35.36 27.46
C SER A 39 -33.37 -36.61 27.53
N CYS A 40 -32.71 -37.78 27.53
CA CYS A 40 -32.87 -38.76 28.62
C CYS A 40 -31.67 -39.73 28.69
N ALA A 41 -31.38 -40.16 29.92
CA ALA A 41 -30.16 -40.84 30.38
C ALA A 41 -30.39 -42.33 30.75
N GLY A 42 -29.28 -43.07 30.93
CA GLY A 42 -29.16 -44.32 31.72
C GLY A 42 -27.76 -44.93 31.52
N ARG A 43 -26.78 -44.91 32.46
CA ARG A 43 -26.54 -45.76 33.68
C ARG A 43 -26.56 -47.27 33.37
N ASN A 44 -25.67 -48.19 33.78
CA ASN A 44 -24.39 -48.34 34.53
C ASN A 44 -24.05 -49.88 34.49
N PRO A 45 -23.16 -50.54 35.27
CA PRO A 45 -21.71 -50.44 35.56
C PRO A 45 -20.89 -51.78 35.47
N ALA A 46 -19.58 -51.72 35.81
CA ALA A 46 -18.71 -52.74 36.46
C ALA A 46 -18.23 -53.99 35.64
N GLN A 47 -17.07 -54.64 35.82
CA GLN A 47 -15.89 -54.58 36.71
C GLN A 47 -14.80 -55.57 36.19
N GLN A 48 -13.62 -55.61 36.84
CA GLN A 48 -12.51 -56.62 36.79
C GLN A 48 -11.42 -56.35 35.72
N GLU A 49 -10.11 -56.44 35.98
CA GLU A 49 -9.32 -57.05 37.06
C GLU A 49 -7.89 -56.48 37.05
N GLN A 50 -7.22 -56.41 38.22
CA GLN A 50 -5.77 -56.15 38.34
C GLN A 50 -4.98 -57.47 38.34
N PRO A 51 -3.69 -57.42 37.96
CA PRO A 51 -2.69 -58.12 38.77
C PRO A 51 -1.47 -57.26 39.14
N LYS A 52 -0.76 -57.80 40.14
CA LYS A 52 0.22 -57.23 41.06
C LYS A 52 1.67 -57.12 40.51
N THR A 53 2.42 -56.26 41.21
CA THR A 53 3.87 -56.31 41.57
C THR A 53 4.92 -56.19 40.47
N THR A 54 5.78 -55.15 40.56
CA THR A 54 7.10 -55.22 41.25
C THR A 54 7.70 -53.81 41.38
N GLU A 55 8.21 -53.51 42.57
CA GLU A 55 9.11 -52.36 42.83
C GLU A 55 10.43 -52.56 42.09
N GLU A 56 10.82 -51.58 41.29
CA GLU A 56 12.20 -51.41 40.86
C GLU A 56 12.57 -49.93 40.96
N SER A 57 13.60 -49.65 41.74
CA SER A 57 14.13 -48.35 42.09
C SER A 57 14.51 -47.52 40.85
N ARG A 58 13.86 -46.37 40.64
CA ARG A 58 14.36 -45.30 39.77
C ARG A 58 14.80 -44.11 40.61
N LYS A 59 16.07 -43.76 40.43
CA LYS A 59 16.72 -42.56 40.95
C LYS A 59 15.86 -41.32 40.66
N GLU A 60 15.70 -40.47 41.66
CA GLU A 60 15.27 -39.08 41.48
C GLU A 60 16.27 -38.38 40.56
N GLU A 61 15.87 -38.12 39.33
CA GLU A 61 16.42 -37.02 38.56
C GLU A 61 15.49 -35.83 38.75
N SER A 62 16.01 -34.81 39.44
CA SER A 62 15.45 -33.47 39.50
C SER A 62 15.14 -33.00 38.07
N PRO A 63 13.96 -32.41 37.81
CA PRO A 63 13.69 -31.88 36.48
C PRO A 63 14.66 -30.74 36.20
N VAL A 64 15.49 -30.90 35.18
CA VAL A 64 16.26 -29.81 34.59
C VAL A 64 15.23 -28.83 34.06
N SER A 65 15.03 -27.72 34.77
CA SER A 65 14.23 -26.61 34.28
C SER A 65 14.93 -26.07 33.03
N ALA A 66 14.38 -26.38 31.86
CA ALA A 66 14.72 -25.64 30.66
C ALA A 66 14.46 -24.15 30.94
N PRO A 67 15.37 -23.22 30.55
CA PRO A 67 15.07 -21.81 30.63
C PRO A 67 13.95 -21.54 29.62
N SER A 68 12.71 -21.46 30.11
CA SER A 68 11.62 -20.82 29.39
C SER A 68 11.92 -19.33 29.39
N SER A 69 12.74 -18.85 28.46
CA SER A 69 12.61 -17.45 28.04
C SER A 69 11.19 -17.33 27.50
N ALA A 70 10.33 -16.60 28.21
CA ALA A 70 9.01 -16.27 27.67
C ALA A 70 9.21 -15.72 26.26
N ALA A 71 8.38 -16.16 25.31
CA ALA A 71 8.39 -15.60 23.97
C ALA A 71 8.25 -14.07 24.09
N GLU A 72 9.12 -13.35 23.38
CA GLU A 72 9.08 -11.90 23.34
C GLU A 72 7.70 -11.40 22.92
N THR A 73 7.21 -10.37 23.59
CA THR A 73 5.92 -9.76 23.23
C THR A 73 6.08 -8.84 22.01
N PRO A 74 5.03 -8.63 21.20
CA PRO A 74 5.09 -7.70 20.07
C PRO A 74 5.46 -6.25 20.46
N GLU A 75 5.14 -5.82 21.68
CA GLU A 75 5.53 -4.50 22.20
C GLU A 75 7.05 -4.41 22.44
N GLU A 76 7.63 -5.45 23.04
CA GLU A 76 9.07 -5.55 23.26
C GLU A 76 9.84 -5.65 21.92
N ALA A 77 9.30 -6.42 20.97
CA ALA A 77 9.85 -6.52 19.62
C ALA A 77 9.83 -5.17 18.87
N ALA A 78 8.67 -4.47 18.87
CA ALA A 78 8.54 -3.15 18.27
C ALA A 78 9.51 -2.12 18.88
N ALA A 79 9.73 -2.17 20.19
CA ALA A 79 10.64 -1.27 20.90
C ALA A 79 12.12 -1.42 20.48
N LYS A 80 12.51 -2.58 19.94
CA LYS A 80 13.86 -2.81 19.41
C LYS A 80 14.08 -2.17 18.04
N ILE A 81 13.03 -2.04 17.22
CA ILE A 81 13.12 -1.46 15.88
C ILE A 81 13.41 0.03 15.97
N ASN A 82 14.57 0.46 15.46
CA ASN A 82 15.00 1.85 15.55
C ASN A 82 15.97 2.22 14.42
N ASN A 83 16.20 3.53 14.27
CA ASN A 83 17.14 4.12 13.30
C ASN A 83 18.08 5.13 13.99
N ARG A 84 18.38 4.94 15.28
CA ARG A 84 19.18 5.90 16.04
C ARG A 84 20.65 5.73 15.69
N ALA A 85 21.20 6.67 14.91
CA ALA A 85 22.62 6.72 14.62
C ALA A 85 23.41 7.40 15.75
N GLY A 86 24.64 6.92 15.99
CA GLY A 86 25.63 7.57 16.85
C GLY A 86 26.71 8.37 16.10
N ALA A 87 26.65 8.50 14.77
CA ALA A 87 27.71 9.11 13.94
C ALA A 87 27.21 9.66 12.58
N THR A 88 28.11 10.36 11.86
CA THR A 88 27.92 11.12 10.62
C THR A 88 27.21 10.36 9.49
N VAL A 89 26.20 10.99 8.87
CA VAL A 89 25.48 10.46 7.69
C VAL A 89 26.18 10.88 6.40
N THR A 90 26.45 9.91 5.51
CA THR A 90 27.10 10.14 4.21
C THR A 90 26.09 10.31 3.09
N LYS A 91 26.33 11.22 2.15
CA LYS A 91 25.56 11.30 0.90
C LYS A 91 26.12 10.33 -0.13
N LEU A 92 25.26 9.48 -0.70
CA LEU A 92 25.66 8.52 -1.72
C LEU A 92 25.86 9.19 -3.07
N ASP A 93 26.95 8.83 -3.76
CA ASP A 93 27.07 9.11 -5.18
C ASP A 93 25.99 8.32 -5.93
N SER A 94 25.27 9.03 -6.80
CA SER A 94 24.01 8.52 -7.33
C SER A 94 23.53 9.34 -8.52
N GLU A 95 22.93 8.65 -9.50
CA GLU A 95 22.42 9.27 -10.72
C GLU A 95 20.93 9.60 -10.60
N VAL A 96 20.44 10.54 -11.42
CA VAL A 96 19.03 10.99 -11.44
C VAL A 96 18.47 10.93 -12.86
N GLY A 97 17.28 10.35 -13.00
CA GLY A 97 16.44 10.45 -14.19
C GLY A 97 15.15 11.21 -13.89
N SER A 98 14.73 12.08 -14.81
CA SER A 98 13.44 12.78 -14.72
C SER A 98 12.38 11.98 -15.47
N VAL A 99 11.32 11.58 -14.77
CA VAL A 99 10.18 10.85 -15.34
C VAL A 99 9.08 11.83 -15.77
N TYR A 100 8.83 12.83 -14.93
CA TYR A 100 7.82 13.85 -15.20
C TYR A 100 8.23 15.20 -14.62
N VAL A 101 8.03 16.26 -15.41
CA VAL A 101 8.16 17.66 -15.02
C VAL A 101 6.77 18.29 -15.04
N PRO A 102 6.39 19.10 -14.03
CA PRO A 102 5.06 19.68 -13.93
C PRO A 102 4.70 20.53 -15.15
N LYS A 103 3.44 20.42 -15.59
CA LYS A 103 2.87 21.19 -16.71
C LYS A 103 1.58 21.85 -16.25
N VAL A 104 1.29 23.06 -16.73
CA VAL A 104 0.01 23.74 -16.47
C VAL A 104 -1.14 22.86 -16.93
N GLY A 105 -2.14 22.66 -16.07
CA GLY A 105 -3.27 21.74 -16.30
C GLY A 105 -3.02 20.29 -15.89
N TRP A 106 -1.78 19.95 -15.50
CA TRP A 106 -1.37 18.66 -14.92
C TRP A 106 -0.32 18.89 -13.82
N GLY A 107 -0.67 19.74 -12.86
CA GLY A 107 0.21 20.22 -11.80
C GLY A 107 0.35 19.30 -10.59
N TYR A 108 -0.44 18.24 -10.48
CA TYR A 108 -0.30 17.23 -9.44
C TYR A 108 0.28 15.94 -10.04
N ALA A 109 1.37 15.43 -9.47
CA ALA A 109 1.96 14.14 -9.81
C ALA A 109 2.55 13.48 -8.54
N HIS A 110 2.00 12.34 -8.14
CA HIS A 110 2.36 11.69 -6.88
C HIS A 110 2.18 10.17 -6.93
N HIS A 111 2.36 9.50 -5.78
CA HIS A 111 2.25 8.04 -5.65
C HIS A 111 3.08 7.27 -6.69
N PRO A 112 4.37 7.59 -6.91
CA PRO A 112 5.13 6.92 -7.94
C PRO A 112 5.56 5.52 -7.53
N HIS A 113 5.57 4.60 -8.49
CA HIS A 113 6.08 3.24 -8.36
C HIS A 113 6.92 2.87 -9.57
N ILE A 114 7.92 2.01 -9.37
CA ILE A 114 8.84 1.56 -10.41
C ILE A 114 9.00 0.03 -10.35
N GLN A 115 9.04 -0.62 -11.51
CA GLN A 115 9.27 -2.06 -11.63
C GLN A 115 10.11 -2.37 -12.87
N PHE A 116 11.05 -3.31 -12.73
CA PHE A 116 11.75 -3.89 -13.87
C PHE A 116 10.97 -5.09 -14.42
N PHE A 117 10.77 -5.12 -15.74
CA PHE A 117 10.06 -6.19 -16.44
C PHE A 117 10.61 -6.35 -17.85
N LYS A 118 10.94 -7.58 -18.25
CA LYS A 118 11.39 -7.96 -19.61
C LYS A 118 12.41 -6.99 -20.24
N GLY A 119 13.42 -6.58 -19.47
CA GLY A 119 14.52 -5.76 -19.96
C GLY A 119 14.29 -4.24 -19.94
N ARG A 120 13.15 -3.78 -19.41
CA ARG A 120 12.81 -2.35 -19.30
C ARG A 120 12.30 -2.02 -17.89
N TYR A 121 12.36 -0.74 -17.56
CA TYR A 121 11.81 -0.16 -16.34
C TYR A 121 10.48 0.52 -16.66
N TYR A 122 9.51 0.32 -15.79
CA TYR A 122 8.16 0.86 -15.89
C TYR A 122 7.91 1.73 -14.66
N ALA A 123 7.56 2.99 -14.89
CA ALA A 123 7.18 3.92 -13.84
C ALA A 123 5.69 4.24 -13.97
N THR A 124 4.94 4.05 -12.88
CA THR A 124 3.54 4.51 -12.81
C THR A 124 3.38 5.55 -11.71
N PHE A 125 2.44 6.48 -11.89
CA PHE A 125 2.15 7.52 -10.90
C PHE A 125 0.74 8.09 -11.07
N SER A 126 0.15 8.60 -9.98
CA SER A 126 -1.08 9.39 -10.04
C SER A 126 -0.78 10.76 -10.63
N GLN A 127 -1.65 11.25 -11.51
CA GLN A 127 -1.59 12.60 -12.03
C GLN A 127 -2.95 13.28 -11.95
N GLY A 128 -2.95 14.53 -11.51
CA GLY A 128 -4.13 15.38 -11.36
C GLY A 128 -3.88 16.75 -11.97
N ARG A 129 -4.96 17.52 -12.14
CA ARG A 129 -4.89 18.80 -12.86
C ARG A 129 -4.17 19.88 -12.08
N GLU A 130 -4.43 19.98 -10.78
CA GLU A 130 -3.90 21.05 -9.93
C GLU A 130 -3.70 20.59 -8.48
N ASN A 131 -4.77 20.15 -7.83
CA ASN A 131 -4.74 19.79 -6.41
C ASN A 131 -4.63 18.27 -6.19
N GLU A 132 -4.11 17.90 -5.02
CA GLU A 132 -4.22 16.53 -4.55
C GLU A 132 -5.68 16.13 -4.32
N ASP A 133 -6.02 14.94 -4.80
CA ASP A 133 -7.34 14.32 -4.70
C ASP A 133 -8.46 15.11 -5.39
N ASP A 134 -8.15 16.02 -6.31
CA ASP A 134 -9.17 16.60 -7.21
C ASP A 134 -9.79 15.53 -8.11
N CYS A 135 -11.02 15.77 -8.59
CA CYS A 135 -11.69 14.83 -9.47
C CYS A 135 -10.98 14.72 -10.83
N GLY A 136 -11.02 13.52 -11.41
CA GLY A 136 -10.45 13.24 -12.73
C GLY A 136 -8.94 13.04 -12.72
N GLN A 137 -8.38 12.57 -11.61
CA GLN A 137 -7.03 12.02 -11.63
C GLN A 137 -6.95 10.82 -12.57
N ARG A 138 -5.74 10.56 -13.05
CA ARG A 138 -5.39 9.46 -13.96
C ARG A 138 -4.15 8.73 -13.48
N ILE A 139 -3.96 7.51 -13.96
CA ILE A 139 -2.74 6.73 -13.74
C ILE A 139 -1.88 6.84 -14.98
N MET A 140 -0.67 7.36 -14.81
CA MET A 140 0.29 7.55 -15.89
C MET A 140 1.29 6.40 -15.94
N LEU A 141 1.82 6.13 -17.13
CA LEU A 141 2.90 5.19 -17.40
C LEU A 141 4.02 5.89 -18.17
N SER A 142 5.27 5.63 -17.76
CA SER A 142 6.47 5.94 -18.53
C SER A 142 7.41 4.73 -18.52
N VAL A 143 8.15 4.53 -19.62
CA VAL A 143 9.01 3.37 -19.82
C VAL A 143 10.44 3.83 -20.08
N SER A 144 11.40 3.10 -19.55
CA SER A 144 12.83 3.39 -19.69
C SER A 144 13.64 2.14 -20.00
N PRO A 145 14.64 2.20 -20.90
CA PRO A 145 15.57 1.09 -21.12
C PRO A 145 16.64 0.96 -20.03
N ASP A 146 16.91 2.01 -19.25
CA ASP A 146 18.06 2.11 -18.34
C ASP A 146 17.70 2.60 -16.91
N GLY A 147 16.42 2.94 -16.68
CA GLY A 147 15.89 3.49 -15.44
C GLY A 147 16.22 4.98 -15.22
N LEU A 148 16.84 5.65 -16.20
CA LEU A 148 17.27 7.05 -16.13
C LEU A 148 16.71 7.92 -17.27
N THR A 149 16.60 7.35 -18.47
CA THR A 149 16.06 7.98 -19.67
C THR A 149 14.65 7.49 -19.90
N TRP A 150 13.65 8.36 -19.77
CA TRP A 150 12.24 7.98 -19.73
C TRP A 150 11.48 8.45 -20.98
N SER A 151 10.50 7.66 -21.43
CA SER A 151 9.54 8.10 -22.45
C SER A 151 8.63 9.20 -21.91
N GLU A 152 8.05 10.01 -22.78
CA GLU A 152 6.97 10.92 -22.36
C GLU A 152 5.85 10.11 -21.68
N PRO A 153 5.40 10.49 -20.48
CA PRO A 153 4.34 9.76 -19.80
C PRO A 153 3.02 9.78 -20.56
N VAL A 154 2.38 8.61 -20.67
CA VAL A 154 1.05 8.44 -21.30
C VAL A 154 0.05 7.89 -20.27
N PRO A 155 -1.25 8.20 -20.37
CA PRO A 155 -2.24 7.60 -19.49
C PRO A 155 -2.29 6.08 -19.68
N LEU A 156 -2.05 5.33 -18.61
CA LEU A 156 -2.35 3.90 -18.51
C LEU A 156 -3.84 3.69 -18.25
N VAL A 157 -4.38 4.51 -17.33
CA VAL A 157 -5.83 4.66 -17.09
C VAL A 157 -6.11 6.14 -17.07
N ASP A 158 -6.86 6.64 -18.07
CA ASP A 158 -7.22 8.05 -18.16
C ASP A 158 -8.36 8.40 -17.18
N SER A 159 -8.74 9.68 -17.10
CA SER A 159 -9.84 10.13 -16.26
C SER A 159 -11.14 9.35 -16.57
N VAL A 160 -11.79 8.82 -15.54
CA VAL A 160 -13.03 8.03 -15.66
C VAL A 160 -14.17 8.77 -14.96
N GLN A 161 -15.35 8.81 -15.57
CA GLN A 161 -16.56 9.32 -14.95
C GLN A 161 -17.17 8.25 -14.04
N GLY A 162 -17.30 8.55 -12.74
CA GLY A 162 -18.06 7.77 -11.78
C GLY A 162 -19.56 8.08 -11.83
N ARG A 163 -20.30 7.65 -10.80
CA ARG A 163 -21.74 7.89 -10.70
C ARG A 163 -22.08 9.37 -10.52
N ASP A 164 -21.32 10.05 -9.66
CA ASP A 164 -21.57 11.39 -9.15
C ASP A 164 -20.47 12.39 -9.57
N SER A 165 -19.21 11.97 -9.69
CA SER A 165 -18.08 12.80 -10.13
C SER A 165 -17.07 12.03 -10.99
N GLU A 166 -16.14 12.73 -11.66
CA GLU A 166 -14.94 12.04 -12.15
C GLU A 166 -14.24 11.34 -10.97
N LEU A 167 -13.75 10.12 -11.18
CA LEU A 167 -13.06 9.35 -10.16
C LEU A 167 -11.75 10.03 -9.76
N VAL A 168 -11.37 9.86 -8.50
CA VAL A 168 -10.01 10.06 -8.03
C VAL A 168 -9.29 8.72 -8.13
N LEU A 169 -8.26 8.64 -8.98
CA LEU A 169 -7.41 7.46 -9.12
C LEU A 169 -6.10 7.63 -8.34
N VAL A 170 -5.81 6.67 -7.47
CA VAL A 170 -4.61 6.64 -6.61
C VAL A 170 -3.75 5.44 -7.01
N ASN A 171 -2.54 5.68 -7.49
CA ASN A 171 -1.64 4.61 -7.88
C ASN A 171 -1.25 3.79 -6.65
N ALA A 172 -1.45 2.48 -6.72
CA ALA A 172 -1.16 1.56 -5.64
C ALA A 172 0.11 0.75 -5.91
N GLY A 173 0.62 0.69 -7.13
CA GLY A 173 1.95 0.16 -7.41
C GLY A 173 2.00 -0.93 -8.47
N LEU A 174 3.11 -1.65 -8.52
CA LEU A 174 3.42 -2.61 -9.59
C LEU A 174 3.84 -3.95 -8.98
N TYR A 175 3.56 -5.05 -9.68
CA TYR A 175 4.05 -6.39 -9.39
C TYR A 175 4.31 -7.16 -10.69
N THR A 176 5.25 -8.09 -10.66
CA THR A 176 5.55 -8.98 -11.78
C THR A 176 5.88 -10.38 -11.29
N ASP A 177 5.27 -11.38 -11.91
CA ASP A 177 5.63 -12.80 -11.78
C ASP A 177 6.72 -13.23 -12.79
N GLY A 178 7.17 -12.28 -13.63
CA GLY A 178 8.13 -12.47 -14.72
C GLY A 178 7.49 -12.78 -16.08
N THR A 179 6.24 -13.23 -16.07
CA THR A 179 5.41 -13.47 -17.26
C THR A 179 4.55 -12.26 -17.58
N HIS A 180 3.95 -11.67 -16.54
CA HIS A 180 3.04 -10.54 -16.55
C HIS A 180 3.61 -9.39 -15.72
N LEU A 181 3.32 -8.17 -16.14
CA LEU A 181 3.43 -6.96 -15.32
C LEU A 181 2.03 -6.46 -15.00
N VAL A 182 1.78 -6.20 -13.73
CA VAL A 182 0.48 -5.77 -13.22
C VAL A 182 0.62 -4.43 -12.52
N ALA A 183 -0.21 -3.47 -12.88
CA ALA A 183 -0.31 -2.15 -12.24
C ALA A 183 -1.61 -2.06 -11.45
N TYR A 184 -1.50 -1.76 -10.16
CA TYR A 184 -2.61 -1.68 -9.21
C TYR A 184 -2.94 -0.21 -8.93
N TYR A 185 -4.22 0.10 -8.78
CA TYR A 185 -4.65 1.42 -8.36
C TYR A 185 -5.97 1.36 -7.59
N GLY A 186 -6.15 2.30 -6.67
CA GLY A 186 -7.42 2.51 -6.00
C GLY A 186 -8.25 3.60 -6.69
N SER A 187 -9.56 3.52 -6.55
CA SER A 187 -10.49 4.57 -6.97
C SER A 187 -11.49 4.90 -5.88
N TYR A 188 -11.94 6.16 -5.87
CA TYR A 188 -13.16 6.59 -5.20
C TYR A 188 -13.71 7.82 -5.92
N GLU A 189 -14.90 8.26 -5.56
CA GLU A 189 -15.46 9.52 -6.06
C GLU A 189 -16.06 10.37 -4.93
N TYR A 190 -16.36 11.63 -5.22
CA TYR A 190 -17.03 12.51 -4.28
C TYR A 190 -18.50 12.65 -4.65
N ARG A 191 -19.35 12.77 -3.64
CA ARG A 191 -20.75 13.12 -3.87
C ARG A 191 -20.86 14.46 -4.60
N ALA A 192 -21.67 14.50 -5.65
CA ALA A 192 -21.83 15.67 -6.52
C ALA A 192 -22.23 16.96 -5.78
N ASP A 193 -23.04 16.84 -4.72
CA ASP A 193 -23.53 17.97 -3.91
C ASP A 193 -22.46 18.60 -3.01
N THR A 194 -21.26 18.00 -2.93
CA THR A 194 -20.16 18.44 -2.07
C THR A 194 -19.01 19.09 -2.83
N LEU A 195 -19.01 18.99 -4.17
CA LEU A 195 -17.97 19.52 -5.03
C LEU A 195 -17.93 21.05 -5.01
N ARG A 196 -16.72 21.62 -5.12
CA ARG A 196 -16.53 23.08 -5.22
C ARG A 196 -16.66 23.61 -6.65
N GLY A 197 -16.69 22.70 -7.62
CA GLY A 197 -16.74 22.96 -9.04
C GLY A 197 -16.65 21.62 -9.80
N PRO A 198 -16.66 21.63 -11.14
CA PRO A 198 -16.76 20.40 -11.94
C PRO A 198 -15.72 19.33 -11.56
N ASN A 199 -14.48 19.74 -11.29
CA ASN A 199 -13.37 18.82 -11.00
C ASN A 199 -12.68 19.09 -9.65
N LEU A 200 -13.32 19.89 -8.79
CA LEU A 200 -12.69 20.34 -7.54
C LEU A 200 -13.26 19.60 -6.34
N ARG A 201 -12.38 18.91 -5.62
CA ARG A 201 -12.75 18.20 -4.38
C ARG A 201 -13.32 19.15 -3.32
N PRO A 202 -14.12 18.65 -2.37
CA PRO A 202 -14.41 19.36 -1.12
C PRO A 202 -13.11 19.76 -0.40
N LEU A 203 -13.13 20.88 0.34
CA LEU A 203 -11.97 21.28 1.16
C LEU A 203 -11.76 20.35 2.36
N GLU A 204 -12.85 19.75 2.86
CA GLU A 204 -12.76 18.75 3.91
C GLU A 204 -12.37 17.39 3.34
N ASP A 205 -11.79 16.56 4.19
CA ASP A 205 -11.39 15.21 3.82
C ASP A 205 -12.51 14.20 4.11
N ALA A 206 -13.64 14.40 3.44
CA ALA A 206 -14.88 13.65 3.65
C ALA A 206 -15.65 13.45 2.33
N HIS A 207 -16.84 12.84 2.41
CA HIS A 207 -17.80 12.65 1.30
C HIS A 207 -17.35 11.78 0.14
N ARG A 208 -16.26 11.06 0.34
CA ARG A 208 -15.77 10.01 -0.55
C ARG A 208 -16.71 8.81 -0.50
N ILE A 209 -17.03 8.27 -1.66
CA ILE A 209 -17.95 7.15 -1.88
C ILE A 209 -17.37 6.20 -2.93
N ASP A 210 -17.98 5.01 -3.04
CA ASP A 210 -17.72 4.03 -4.11
C ASP A 210 -16.23 3.68 -4.27
N TYR A 211 -15.61 3.32 -3.14
CA TYR A 211 -14.22 2.87 -3.08
C TYR A 211 -14.03 1.51 -3.74
N ALA A 212 -12.96 1.36 -4.52
CA ALA A 212 -12.57 0.09 -5.14
C ALA A 212 -11.06 0.00 -5.37
N MET A 213 -10.56 -1.22 -5.50
CA MET A 213 -9.21 -1.51 -5.98
C MET A 213 -9.29 -2.16 -7.35
N HIS A 214 -8.36 -1.80 -8.22
CA HIS A 214 -8.31 -2.27 -9.59
C HIS A 214 -6.88 -2.68 -9.95
N TYR A 215 -6.76 -3.49 -10.98
CA TYR A 215 -5.50 -3.69 -11.69
C TYR A 215 -5.63 -3.58 -13.21
N VAL A 216 -4.51 -3.33 -13.87
CA VAL A 216 -4.32 -3.45 -15.31
C VAL A 216 -3.11 -4.33 -15.56
N LEU A 217 -3.19 -5.27 -16.50
CA LEU A 217 -2.12 -6.23 -16.76
C LEU A 217 -1.58 -6.13 -18.19
N THR A 218 -0.33 -6.52 -18.37
CA THR A 218 0.30 -6.71 -19.68
C THR A 218 1.21 -7.93 -19.67
N GLY A 219 1.21 -8.66 -20.78
CA GLY A 219 2.12 -9.77 -21.01
C GLY A 219 3.44 -9.36 -21.68
N ASP A 220 3.52 -8.19 -22.31
CA ASP A 220 4.69 -7.77 -23.10
C ASP A 220 5.25 -6.39 -22.70
N GLY A 221 4.53 -5.66 -21.85
CA GLY A 221 4.91 -4.32 -21.43
C GLY A 221 4.52 -3.24 -22.44
N GLU A 222 3.76 -3.57 -23.49
CA GLU A 222 3.33 -2.64 -24.55
C GLU A 222 1.81 -2.66 -24.69
N ALA A 223 1.20 -3.84 -24.83
CA ALA A 223 -0.24 -4.03 -24.88
C ALA A 223 -0.79 -4.26 -23.47
N TRP A 224 -1.51 -3.27 -22.96
CA TRP A 224 -2.19 -3.35 -21.67
C TRP A 224 -3.66 -3.71 -21.83
N GLU A 225 -4.13 -4.60 -20.96
CA GLU A 225 -5.53 -5.00 -20.93
C GLU A 225 -6.43 -3.89 -20.35
N LYS A 226 -7.73 -4.14 -20.28
CA LYS A 226 -8.65 -3.22 -19.62
C LYS A 226 -8.54 -3.37 -18.10
N PRO A 227 -8.85 -2.32 -17.32
CA PRO A 227 -8.88 -2.45 -15.88
C PRO A 227 -9.87 -3.50 -15.38
N VAL A 228 -9.50 -4.18 -14.30
CA VAL A 228 -10.28 -5.21 -13.62
C VAL A 228 -10.47 -4.79 -12.16
N ASP A 229 -11.70 -4.86 -11.66
CA ASP A 229 -12.03 -4.67 -10.25
C ASP A 229 -11.62 -5.91 -9.44
N MET A 230 -10.94 -5.70 -8.32
CA MET A 230 -10.37 -6.75 -7.49
C MET A 230 -11.32 -7.29 -6.41
N ASP A 231 -12.45 -6.63 -6.15
CA ASP A 231 -13.36 -6.95 -5.04
C ASP A 231 -12.65 -7.06 -3.67
N ILE A 232 -11.66 -6.19 -3.43
CA ILE A 232 -10.96 -6.07 -2.15
C ILE A 232 -11.12 -4.68 -1.54
N PRO A 233 -10.92 -4.53 -0.21
CA PRO A 233 -10.95 -3.22 0.42
C PRO A 233 -9.93 -2.24 -0.19
N PHE A 234 -10.38 -1.02 -0.46
CA PHE A 234 -9.50 0.11 -0.78
C PHE A 234 -8.53 0.40 0.37
N GLY A 235 -7.36 0.91 0.04
CA GLY A 235 -6.41 1.46 1.00
C GLY A 235 -5.00 0.91 0.88
N CYS A 236 -4.72 0.07 -0.12
CA CYS A 236 -3.36 -0.39 -0.40
C CYS A 236 -2.54 0.71 -1.07
N ASN A 237 -1.32 0.92 -0.58
CA ASN A 237 -0.37 1.93 -1.09
C ASN A 237 0.88 1.33 -1.74
N TYR A 238 0.95 0.00 -1.81
CA TYR A 238 1.88 -0.80 -2.60
C TYR A 238 1.11 -1.92 -3.33
N GLY A 239 1.63 -2.33 -4.48
CA GLY A 239 1.24 -3.57 -5.13
C GLY A 239 1.64 -4.78 -4.26
N PRO A 240 1.25 -6.00 -4.63
CA PRO A 240 1.65 -7.18 -3.87
C PRO A 240 3.17 -7.34 -3.82
N ILE A 241 3.70 -7.62 -2.64
CA ILE A 241 5.12 -7.90 -2.39
C ILE A 241 5.22 -9.35 -1.91
N PRO A 242 6.13 -10.18 -2.47
CA PRO A 242 6.25 -11.57 -2.08
C PRO A 242 6.82 -11.73 -0.67
N LEU A 243 6.22 -12.63 0.10
CA LEU A 243 6.75 -13.18 1.34
C LEU A 243 7.70 -14.34 1.01
N GLN A 244 8.48 -14.79 2.00
CA GLN A 244 9.38 -15.94 1.87
C GLN A 244 8.65 -17.24 1.47
N SER A 245 7.37 -17.36 1.83
CA SER A 245 6.51 -18.49 1.46
C SER A 245 6.11 -18.51 -0.03
N GLY A 246 6.29 -17.39 -0.73
CA GLY A 246 5.76 -17.15 -2.08
C GLY A 246 4.36 -16.52 -2.10
N ARG A 247 3.67 -16.43 -0.95
CA ARG A 247 2.45 -15.65 -0.81
C ARG A 247 2.73 -14.18 -1.11
N LEU A 248 1.77 -13.51 -1.73
CA LEU A 248 1.85 -12.08 -1.99
C LEU A 248 1.06 -11.31 -0.93
N LEU A 249 1.66 -10.28 -0.34
CA LEU A 249 1.05 -9.40 0.66
C LEU A 249 1.03 -7.97 0.14
N MET A 250 -0.14 -7.32 0.22
CA MET A 250 -0.30 -5.90 -0.01
C MET A 250 -0.33 -5.15 1.32
N CYS A 251 0.21 -3.95 1.34
CA CYS A 251 0.22 -3.09 2.52
C CYS A 251 -0.55 -1.79 2.29
N GLY A 252 -1.18 -1.33 3.37
CA GLY A 252 -2.21 -0.30 3.37
C GLY A 252 -2.36 0.36 4.73
N GLY A 253 -3.58 0.84 5.00
CA GLY A 253 -3.88 1.55 6.23
C GLY A 253 -4.13 0.64 7.45
N THR A 254 -5.23 -0.10 7.42
CA THR A 254 -5.66 -1.05 8.46
C THR A 254 -6.07 -2.41 7.90
N THR A 255 -6.11 -2.54 6.57
CA THR A 255 -6.42 -3.76 5.82
C THR A 255 -5.20 -4.17 5.01
N TYR A 256 -4.88 -5.46 5.03
CA TYR A 256 -3.69 -6.03 4.39
C TYR A 256 -4.11 -7.23 3.54
N PRO A 257 -4.53 -7.01 2.29
CA PRO A 257 -4.86 -8.08 1.37
C PRO A 257 -3.66 -9.00 1.12
N TYR A 258 -3.89 -10.30 1.06
CA TYR A 258 -2.88 -11.29 0.71
C TYR A 258 -3.48 -12.37 -0.19
N THR A 259 -2.68 -12.94 -1.08
CA THR A 259 -3.09 -14.02 -1.96
C THR A 259 -1.98 -15.04 -2.16
N ASP A 260 -2.39 -16.30 -2.33
CA ASP A 260 -1.50 -17.39 -2.74
C ASP A 260 -1.44 -17.54 -4.28
N ASP A 261 -2.16 -16.69 -5.03
CA ASP A 261 -2.02 -16.59 -6.48
C ASP A 261 -0.68 -15.91 -6.84
N PRO A 262 0.26 -16.63 -7.47
CA PRO A 262 1.56 -16.06 -7.80
C PRO A 262 1.49 -14.97 -8.86
N ALA A 263 0.39 -14.84 -9.61
CA ALA A 263 0.20 -13.73 -10.55
C ALA A 263 -0.31 -12.45 -9.85
N GLY A 264 -0.84 -12.57 -8.63
CA GLY A 264 -1.41 -11.47 -7.86
C GLY A 264 -2.74 -10.95 -8.41
N LEU A 265 -3.51 -11.78 -9.12
CA LEU A 265 -4.72 -11.35 -9.84
C LEU A 265 -6.01 -11.65 -9.07
N ASP A 266 -6.05 -12.74 -8.32
CA ASP A 266 -7.27 -13.21 -7.64
C ASP A 266 -6.95 -13.89 -6.29
N GLY A 267 -7.96 -14.41 -5.59
CA GLY A 267 -7.81 -15.23 -4.39
C GLY A 267 -7.48 -14.43 -3.12
N PHE A 268 -7.65 -13.11 -3.16
CA PHE A 268 -7.29 -12.25 -2.06
C PHE A 268 -8.15 -12.51 -0.82
N LYS A 269 -7.47 -12.69 0.31
CA LYS A 269 -8.02 -12.59 1.67
C LYS A 269 -7.50 -11.32 2.30
N THR A 270 -8.01 -10.92 3.45
CA THR A 270 -7.58 -9.68 4.11
C THR A 270 -7.36 -9.88 5.59
N GLY A 271 -6.15 -9.58 6.06
CA GLY A 271 -5.84 -9.38 7.48
C GLY A 271 -6.12 -7.94 7.90
N THR A 272 -6.30 -7.72 9.20
CA THR A 272 -6.58 -6.38 9.75
C THR A 272 -5.79 -6.06 11.00
N ILE A 273 -5.35 -4.81 11.14
CA ILE A 273 -4.73 -4.28 12.37
C ILE A 273 -5.71 -3.28 13.02
N ASP A 274 -5.90 -3.37 14.34
CA ASP A 274 -6.81 -2.49 15.09
C ASP A 274 -6.25 -1.05 15.18
N GLY A 275 -6.68 -0.20 14.25
CA GLY A 275 -6.31 1.22 14.23
C GLY A 275 -6.87 2.03 15.40
N GLU A 276 -8.03 1.66 15.96
CA GLU A 276 -8.56 2.34 17.14
C GLU A 276 -7.79 1.93 18.40
N GLY A 277 -7.35 0.68 18.48
CA GLY A 277 -6.40 0.19 19.48
C GLY A 277 -5.09 0.97 19.44
N ALA A 278 -4.51 1.15 18.24
CA ALA A 278 -3.31 1.96 18.07
C ALA A 278 -3.51 3.42 18.56
N LYS A 279 -4.65 4.05 18.23
CA LYS A 279 -4.98 5.41 18.71
C LYS A 279 -5.10 5.47 20.23
N ARG A 280 -5.76 4.48 20.87
CA ARG A 280 -5.85 4.39 22.34
C ARG A 280 -4.47 4.28 23.00
N ARG A 281 -3.49 3.70 22.31
CA ARG A 281 -2.09 3.58 22.76
C ARG A 281 -1.22 4.80 22.44
N GLY A 282 -1.73 5.79 21.70
CA GLY A 282 -1.04 7.06 21.47
C GLY A 282 -0.75 7.41 20.00
N ALA A 283 -1.04 6.53 19.04
CA ALA A 283 -0.94 6.86 17.62
C ALA A 283 -1.94 7.97 17.26
N LYS A 284 -1.64 8.81 16.26
CA LYS A 284 -2.64 9.74 15.71
C LYS A 284 -3.49 9.07 14.64
N THR A 285 -2.88 8.18 13.89
CA THR A 285 -3.49 7.26 12.94
C THR A 285 -2.58 6.04 12.83
N ILE A 286 -2.99 4.99 12.13
CA ILE A 286 -2.07 4.08 11.45
C ILE A 286 -2.48 4.05 9.99
N THR A 287 -1.53 4.33 9.10
CA THR A 287 -1.81 4.36 7.67
C THR A 287 -0.55 4.06 6.86
N GLU A 288 -0.72 3.88 5.54
CA GLU A 288 0.35 3.80 4.54
C GLU A 288 1.54 2.94 4.97
N GLY A 289 1.24 1.68 5.31
CA GLY A 289 2.22 0.74 5.79
C GLY A 289 3.22 0.29 4.72
N SER A 290 4.31 -0.28 5.19
CA SER A 290 5.26 -1.10 4.42
C SER A 290 5.87 -2.13 5.36
N PHE A 291 6.26 -3.29 4.85
CA PHE A 291 6.79 -4.36 5.70
C PHE A 291 8.17 -4.85 5.26
N PHE A 292 8.82 -5.56 6.17
CA PHE A 292 9.93 -6.48 5.88
C PHE A 292 9.70 -7.79 6.64
N GLN A 293 10.35 -8.87 6.21
CA GLN A 293 10.20 -10.19 6.83
C GLN A 293 11.56 -10.72 7.27
N THR A 294 11.72 -11.00 8.56
CA THR A 294 12.97 -11.51 9.15
C THR A 294 13.18 -12.99 8.86
N ASP A 295 14.40 -13.49 9.10
CA ASP A 295 14.79 -14.87 8.75
C ASP A 295 14.07 -15.96 9.56
N ASP A 296 13.48 -15.59 10.70
CA ASP A 296 12.58 -16.43 11.48
C ASP A 296 11.15 -16.49 10.92
N GLY A 297 10.89 -15.81 9.81
CA GLY A 297 9.60 -15.78 9.12
C GLY A 297 8.63 -14.71 9.63
N VAL A 298 8.97 -13.96 10.68
CA VAL A 298 8.10 -12.90 11.22
C VAL A 298 8.02 -11.73 10.26
N ILE A 299 6.79 -11.27 9.99
CA ILE A 299 6.52 -10.10 9.15
C ILE A 299 6.33 -8.89 10.05
N HIS A 300 7.12 -7.85 9.82
CA HIS A 300 7.09 -6.60 10.57
C HIS A 300 6.39 -5.53 9.72
N MET A 301 5.10 -5.28 9.99
CA MET A 301 4.35 -4.22 9.31
C MET A 301 4.63 -2.88 9.99
N MET A 302 5.41 -2.04 9.32
CA MET A 302 5.74 -0.69 9.77
C MET A 302 4.68 0.29 9.25
N LEU A 303 4.16 1.14 10.14
CA LEU A 303 2.97 1.96 9.93
C LEU A 303 3.27 3.44 10.16
N ARG A 304 2.86 4.30 9.21
CA ARG A 304 2.86 5.75 9.42
C ARG A 304 1.83 6.08 10.49
N SER A 305 2.27 6.73 11.56
CA SER A 305 1.43 6.97 12.74
C SER A 305 0.96 8.42 12.93
N ASN A 306 1.51 9.33 12.11
CA ASN A 306 1.48 10.79 12.32
C ASN A 306 2.00 11.26 13.70
N THR A 307 2.72 10.40 14.42
CA THR A 307 3.64 10.78 15.51
C THR A 307 5.04 10.99 14.92
N ASP A 308 6.05 11.22 15.77
CA ASP A 308 7.44 11.32 15.31
C ASP A 308 8.12 9.95 15.13
N TYR A 309 7.39 8.86 15.45
CA TYR A 309 7.88 7.47 15.34
C TYR A 309 6.96 6.61 14.48
N LEU A 310 7.51 5.64 13.78
CA LEU A 310 6.74 4.57 13.15
C LEU A 310 6.19 3.61 14.20
N TRP A 311 5.11 2.94 13.85
CA TRP A 311 4.50 1.88 14.66
C TRP A 311 4.68 0.54 13.97
N CYS A 312 4.78 -0.56 14.72
CA CYS A 312 4.93 -1.90 14.18
C CYS A 312 3.82 -2.81 14.69
N ALA A 313 3.30 -3.67 13.81
CA ALA A 313 2.57 -4.88 14.18
C ALA A 313 3.21 -6.08 13.49
N GLU A 314 3.18 -7.23 14.15
CA GLU A 314 3.82 -8.45 13.66
C GLU A 314 2.79 -9.48 13.20
N SER A 315 3.17 -10.27 12.21
CA SER A 315 2.50 -11.51 11.85
C SER A 315 3.48 -12.67 11.86
N THR A 316 3.08 -13.77 12.51
CA THR A 316 3.87 -15.01 12.63
C THR A 316 3.22 -16.18 11.87
N ASP A 317 2.13 -15.91 11.14
CA ASP A 317 1.32 -16.89 10.41
C ASP A 317 1.13 -16.49 8.94
N ASP A 318 2.18 -15.89 8.35
CA ASP A 318 2.24 -15.54 6.93
C ASP A 318 1.19 -14.50 6.50
N GLY A 319 0.96 -13.49 7.35
CA GLY A 319 0.09 -12.34 7.09
C GLY A 319 -1.39 -12.56 7.37
N VAL A 320 -1.77 -13.73 7.90
CA VAL A 320 -3.17 -14.09 8.15
C VAL A 320 -3.72 -13.32 9.34
N THR A 321 -2.99 -13.32 10.46
CA THR A 321 -3.32 -12.57 11.67
C THR A 321 -2.19 -11.61 12.05
N TRP A 322 -2.56 -10.55 12.75
CA TRP A 322 -1.66 -9.48 13.14
C TRP A 322 -1.80 -9.19 14.63
N SER A 323 -0.68 -8.86 15.27
CA SER A 323 -0.68 -8.30 16.61
C SER A 323 -1.37 -6.93 16.66
N ASP A 324 -1.59 -6.42 17.87
CA ASP A 324 -1.75 -4.99 18.07
C ASP A 324 -0.53 -4.22 17.54
N ALA A 325 -0.74 -2.96 17.12
CA ALA A 325 0.36 -2.08 16.74
C ALA A 325 0.94 -1.33 17.95
N TYR A 326 2.26 -1.23 18.01
CA TYR A 326 3.02 -0.60 19.09
C TYR A 326 4.04 0.42 18.54
N PRO A 327 4.36 1.49 19.28
CA PRO A 327 5.36 2.46 18.85
C PRO A 327 6.76 1.84 18.80
N THR A 328 7.53 2.21 17.78
CA THR A 328 8.94 1.81 17.64
C THR A 328 9.89 2.93 18.07
N GLY A 329 11.19 2.65 18.09
CA GLY A 329 12.23 3.66 18.20
C GLY A 329 12.60 4.33 16.86
N PHE A 330 11.96 3.95 15.75
CA PHE A 330 12.27 4.39 14.39
C PHE A 330 11.55 5.71 14.07
N THR A 331 12.30 6.79 13.81
CA THR A 331 11.73 8.11 13.52
C THR A 331 11.27 8.28 12.07
N ASP A 332 10.22 9.07 11.85
CA ASP A 332 9.69 9.40 10.52
C ASP A 332 9.10 10.82 10.44
N CYS A 333 9.12 11.41 9.24
CA CYS A 333 8.57 12.75 9.00
C CYS A 333 7.10 12.76 8.54
N LYS A 334 6.34 11.71 8.85
CA LYS A 334 4.90 11.59 8.59
C LYS A 334 4.60 11.51 7.09
N THR A 335 5.40 10.72 6.37
CA THR A 335 5.27 10.46 4.92
C THR A 335 5.33 8.97 4.63
N LYS A 336 4.75 8.50 3.52
CA LYS A 336 4.94 7.12 3.04
C LYS A 336 6.44 6.83 2.87
N PHE A 337 6.82 5.60 3.18
CA PHE A 337 8.16 5.04 3.09
C PHE A 337 8.07 3.61 2.55
N GLN A 338 9.20 3.02 2.18
CA GLN A 338 9.28 1.60 1.81
C GLN A 338 10.32 0.87 2.68
N PHE A 339 9.91 -0.26 3.24
CA PHE A 339 10.80 -1.29 3.76
C PHE A 339 10.93 -2.43 2.75
N GLY A 340 12.03 -3.18 2.86
CA GLY A 340 12.23 -4.38 2.06
C GLY A 340 13.56 -5.05 2.37
N ARG A 341 13.98 -5.95 1.49
CA ARG A 341 15.22 -6.72 1.62
C ARG A 341 16.07 -6.56 0.36
N LEU A 342 17.36 -6.31 0.54
CA LEU A 342 18.36 -6.28 -0.53
C LEU A 342 18.76 -7.71 -0.92
N PRO A 343 19.33 -7.92 -2.13
CA PRO A 343 19.78 -9.24 -2.57
C PRO A 343 20.85 -9.90 -1.69
N ASP A 344 21.60 -9.10 -0.93
CA ASP A 344 22.61 -9.58 0.01
C ASP A 344 22.05 -9.97 1.39
N GLY A 345 20.73 -9.87 1.57
CA GLY A 345 20.03 -10.27 2.78
C GLY A 345 19.79 -9.15 3.78
N ARG A 346 20.40 -7.96 3.60
CA ARG A 346 20.17 -6.81 4.48
C ARG A 346 18.77 -6.23 4.30
N PHE A 347 18.20 -5.71 5.37
CA PHE A 347 16.94 -4.98 5.33
C PHE A 347 17.19 -3.52 4.99
N PHE A 348 16.26 -2.90 4.27
CA PHE A 348 16.30 -1.48 3.97
C PHE A 348 15.03 -0.76 4.39
N TYR A 349 15.19 0.53 4.66
CA TYR A 349 14.15 1.55 4.66
C TYR A 349 14.54 2.64 3.65
N VAL A 350 13.57 3.13 2.88
CA VAL A 350 13.70 4.34 2.08
C VAL A 350 12.56 5.31 2.40
N GLY A 351 12.90 6.53 2.77
CA GLY A 351 11.93 7.53 3.21
C GLY A 351 12.61 8.77 3.81
N SER A 352 11.89 9.51 4.64
CA SER A 352 12.39 10.72 5.29
C SER A 352 12.30 10.56 6.81
N PRO A 353 13.35 10.02 7.45
CA PRO A 353 13.29 9.59 8.85
C PRO A 353 13.44 10.74 9.86
N ILE A 354 13.53 12.00 9.41
CA ILE A 354 13.80 13.15 10.29
C ILE A 354 12.50 13.92 10.58
N PRO A 355 11.94 13.86 11.80
CA PRO A 355 10.71 14.57 12.14
C PRO A 355 10.84 16.09 11.90
N GLY A 356 9.79 16.70 11.37
CA GLY A 356 9.75 18.15 11.13
C GLY A 356 10.65 18.67 10.00
N SER A 357 11.35 17.79 9.27
CA SER A 357 12.31 18.17 8.22
C SER A 357 11.70 18.70 6.91
N GLY A 358 10.37 18.69 6.78
CA GLY A 358 9.71 19.02 5.51
C GLY A 358 9.92 17.98 4.42
N ARG A 359 10.16 16.71 4.80
CA ARG A 359 10.49 15.59 3.90
C ARG A 359 11.79 15.79 3.12
N ASN A 360 12.82 16.28 3.80
CA ASN A 360 14.15 16.51 3.24
C ASN A 360 15.22 16.30 4.33
N PRO A 361 16.16 15.35 4.21
CA PRO A 361 16.50 14.55 3.02
C PRO A 361 15.58 13.34 2.76
N LEU A 362 15.69 12.79 1.54
CA LEU A 362 15.33 11.41 1.23
C LEU A 362 16.53 10.51 1.58
N MET A 363 16.29 9.48 2.38
CA MET A 363 17.34 8.64 2.97
C MET A 363 17.11 7.16 2.71
N LEU A 364 18.23 6.43 2.66
CA LEU A 364 18.31 4.97 2.75
C LEU A 364 18.85 4.61 4.13
N CYS A 365 18.18 3.72 4.86
CA CYS A 365 18.67 3.16 6.11
C CYS A 365 18.78 1.64 5.96
N LEU A 366 19.90 1.05 6.37
CA LEU A 366 20.18 -0.38 6.25
C LEU A 366 20.26 -1.04 7.62
N SER A 367 19.83 -2.30 7.69
CA SER A 367 19.94 -3.14 8.88
C SER A 367 20.36 -4.56 8.51
N GLU A 368 21.23 -5.15 9.32
CA GLU A 368 21.60 -6.57 9.20
C GLU A 368 20.56 -7.50 9.85
N ASN A 369 19.80 -7.00 10.83
CA ASN A 369 18.97 -7.83 11.71
C ASN A 369 17.49 -7.44 11.75
N GLY A 370 17.09 -6.37 11.05
CA GLY A 370 15.71 -5.89 11.02
C GLY A 370 15.29 -5.12 12.29
N ALA A 371 16.23 -4.84 13.20
CA ALA A 371 15.98 -4.09 14.42
C ALA A 371 16.76 -2.77 14.47
N ASP A 372 18.04 -2.77 14.08
CA ASP A 372 18.86 -1.56 14.06
C ASP A 372 19.13 -1.07 12.62
N PHE A 373 18.50 0.04 12.25
CA PHE A 373 18.66 0.72 10.96
C PHE A 373 19.55 1.97 11.08
N SER A 374 20.58 1.92 11.92
CA SER A 374 21.52 3.03 12.16
C SER A 374 22.49 3.31 11.01
N ARG A 375 22.66 2.38 10.06
CA ARG A 375 23.49 2.60 8.86
C ARG A 375 22.71 3.42 7.83
N GLN A 376 23.02 4.71 7.74
CA GLN A 376 22.20 5.68 7.02
C GLN A 376 22.95 6.41 5.92
N TYR A 377 22.23 6.67 4.84
CA TYR A 377 22.72 7.40 3.68
C TYR A 377 21.70 8.44 3.20
N ILE A 378 22.20 9.61 2.80
CA ILE A 378 21.40 10.58 2.04
C ILE A 378 21.38 10.14 0.58
N LEU A 379 20.18 9.88 0.06
CA LEU A 379 19.97 9.68 -1.38
C LEU A 379 19.85 11.03 -2.08
N ARG A 380 18.97 11.90 -1.56
CA ARG A 380 18.69 13.23 -2.11
C ARG A 380 18.46 14.26 -1.02
N ASN A 381 18.94 15.47 -1.25
CA ASN A 381 18.77 16.62 -0.36
C ASN A 381 18.82 17.97 -1.09
N GLU A 382 18.74 17.94 -2.42
CA GLU A 382 18.77 19.11 -3.27
C GLU A 382 17.52 19.98 -3.05
N PRO A 383 17.64 21.31 -3.03
CA PRO A 383 16.48 22.19 -2.96
C PRO A 383 15.65 22.08 -4.24
N TYR A 384 14.33 22.27 -4.11
CA TYR A 384 13.40 22.37 -5.23
C TYR A 384 12.29 23.34 -4.85
N GLU A 385 11.99 24.27 -5.75
CA GLU A 385 10.91 25.24 -5.60
C GLU A 385 9.68 24.72 -6.33
N GLN A 386 8.53 24.78 -5.65
CA GLN A 386 7.27 24.38 -6.23
C GLN A 386 6.91 25.30 -7.40
N GLN A 387 6.61 24.73 -8.56
CA GLN A 387 6.36 25.47 -9.81
C GLN A 387 4.88 25.78 -10.02
N ILE A 388 3.98 24.92 -9.54
CA ILE A 388 2.53 25.08 -9.72
C ILE A 388 1.87 25.02 -8.35
N GLU A 389 1.11 26.06 -7.98
CA GLU A 389 0.33 26.06 -6.73
C GLU A 389 -0.74 24.95 -6.72
N GLY A 390 -1.13 24.50 -5.53
CA GLY A 390 -2.16 23.48 -5.36
C GLY A 390 -2.29 23.02 -3.91
N LEU A 391 -3.47 22.53 -3.53
CA LEU A 391 -3.77 22.04 -2.20
C LEU A 391 -2.95 20.79 -1.88
N TYR A 392 -2.45 20.73 -0.64
CA TYR A 392 -1.77 19.59 -0.03
C TYR A 392 -0.49 19.10 -0.72
N LYS A 393 0.12 19.94 -1.58
CA LYS A 393 1.42 19.69 -2.25
C LYS A 393 2.66 19.83 -1.35
N GLY A 394 2.47 19.86 -0.03
CA GLY A 394 3.55 20.08 0.93
C GLY A 394 4.52 18.91 1.05
N GLY A 395 5.76 19.25 1.45
CA GLY A 395 6.86 18.32 1.64
C GLY A 395 7.66 18.10 0.36
N LEU A 396 8.98 18.13 0.48
CA LEU A 396 9.87 18.09 -0.67
C LEU A 396 9.86 16.70 -1.32
N TYR A 397 10.50 15.70 -0.73
CA TYR A 397 10.49 14.34 -1.28
C TYR A 397 9.30 13.57 -0.76
N GLY A 398 8.67 12.73 -1.59
CA GLY A 398 7.48 12.02 -1.17
C GLY A 398 7.32 10.66 -1.81
N TYR A 399 6.85 9.73 -0.99
CA TYR A 399 6.25 8.46 -1.40
C TYR A 399 7.20 7.63 -2.26
N PRO A 400 8.42 7.36 -1.76
CA PRO A 400 9.38 6.61 -2.53
C PRO A 400 8.88 5.19 -2.79
N SER A 401 9.30 4.63 -3.92
CA SER A 401 9.19 3.22 -4.22
C SER A 401 10.50 2.72 -4.82
N VAL A 402 10.84 1.46 -4.53
CA VAL A 402 12.14 0.86 -4.76
C VAL A 402 11.99 -0.39 -5.62
N THR A 403 12.80 -0.50 -6.67
CA THR A 403 13.08 -1.76 -7.36
C THR A 403 14.59 -1.99 -7.40
N VAL A 404 15.00 -3.25 -7.28
CA VAL A 404 16.40 -3.66 -7.49
C VAL A 404 16.48 -4.43 -8.80
N ALA A 405 17.39 -4.03 -9.68
CA ALA A 405 17.65 -4.70 -10.95
C ALA A 405 19.03 -4.31 -11.47
N ASN A 406 19.68 -5.20 -12.23
CA ASN A 406 20.96 -4.92 -12.90
C ASN A 406 22.02 -4.31 -11.94
N ASP A 407 22.22 -4.95 -10.79
CA ASP A 407 23.18 -4.56 -9.74
C ASP A 407 23.01 -3.13 -9.19
N ALA A 408 21.81 -2.57 -9.31
CA ALA A 408 21.49 -1.24 -8.80
C ALA A 408 20.13 -1.19 -8.09
N LEU A 409 20.07 -0.30 -7.10
CA LEU A 409 18.86 0.16 -6.44
C LEU A 409 18.30 1.35 -7.22
N TYR A 410 17.02 1.28 -7.61
CA TYR A 410 16.29 2.38 -8.24
C TYR A 410 15.21 2.86 -7.30
N VAL A 411 15.26 4.14 -6.93
CA VAL A 411 14.31 4.78 -6.01
C VAL A 411 13.54 5.84 -6.79
N ILE A 412 12.26 5.60 -7.07
CA ILE A 412 11.37 6.60 -7.65
C ILE A 412 10.70 7.40 -6.53
N TYR A 413 10.50 8.70 -6.70
CA TYR A 413 9.84 9.57 -5.73
C TYR A 413 9.24 10.81 -6.42
N SER A 414 8.33 11.49 -5.72
CA SER A 414 7.82 12.79 -6.16
C SER A 414 8.55 13.95 -5.48
N LYS A 415 8.59 15.11 -6.13
CA LYS A 415 8.95 16.40 -5.51
C LYS A 415 7.76 17.35 -5.47
N HIS A 416 7.44 17.93 -4.30
CA HIS A 416 6.26 18.80 -4.05
C HIS A 416 4.96 18.28 -4.71
N LYS A 417 4.82 16.95 -4.80
CA LYS A 417 3.72 16.26 -5.48
C LYS A 417 3.44 16.79 -6.89
N GLU A 418 4.47 17.15 -7.66
CA GLU A 418 4.31 17.72 -9.01
C GLU A 418 5.35 17.27 -10.04
N ALA A 419 6.53 16.86 -9.58
CA ALA A 419 7.58 16.27 -10.42
C ALA A 419 7.86 14.84 -9.96
N ILE A 420 8.21 13.94 -10.89
CA ILE A 420 8.60 12.56 -10.59
C ILE A 420 10.03 12.33 -11.08
N GLU A 421 10.88 11.79 -10.21
CA GLU A 421 12.28 11.47 -10.50
C GLU A 421 12.61 10.07 -9.99
N VAL A 422 13.66 9.49 -10.59
CA VAL A 422 14.28 8.23 -10.17
C VAL A 422 15.72 8.50 -9.81
N THR A 423 16.15 7.96 -8.68
CA THR A 423 17.55 7.89 -8.27
C THR A 423 18.09 6.48 -8.45
N ARG A 424 19.23 6.35 -9.12
CA ARG A 424 19.97 5.08 -9.25
C ARG A 424 21.20 5.09 -8.35
N VAL A 425 21.36 4.02 -7.56
CA VAL A 425 22.52 3.76 -6.71
C VAL A 425 23.07 2.38 -7.04
N ALA A 426 24.35 2.26 -7.33
CA ALA A 426 24.98 0.95 -7.53
C ALA A 426 24.98 0.17 -6.20
N LEU A 427 24.59 -1.11 -6.19
CA LEU A 427 24.61 -1.90 -4.95
C LEU A 427 26.01 -2.03 -4.37
N ALA A 428 27.04 -2.03 -5.22
CA ALA A 428 28.44 -2.04 -4.80
C ALA A 428 28.83 -0.82 -3.94
N SER A 429 28.16 0.33 -4.08
CA SER A 429 28.41 1.48 -3.19
C SER A 429 27.83 1.31 -1.79
N LEU A 430 27.09 0.22 -1.56
CA LEU A 430 26.51 -0.14 -0.27
C LEU A 430 27.29 -1.28 0.41
N ALA A 431 28.47 -1.67 -0.09
CA ALA A 431 29.20 -2.83 0.41
C ALA A 431 29.90 -2.62 1.77
N ASP A 432 30.04 -1.37 2.23
CA ASP A 432 30.88 -1.00 3.40
C ASP A 432 30.16 -1.04 4.75
#